data_AF-A0A967IUQ8-F1
#
_entry.id   AF-A0A967IUQ8-F1
#
_cell.length_a   1.000
_cell.length_b   1.000
_cell.length_c   1.000
_cell.angle_alpha   90.00
_cell.angle_beta   90.00
_cell.angle_gamma   90.00
#
_symmetry.space_group_name_H-M   'P 1'
#
loop_
_entity.id
_entity.type
_entity.pdbx_description
1 polymer ?
#
loop_
_entity_poly.entity_id
_entity_poly.type
_entity_poly.pdbx_seq_one_letter_code
_entity_poly.pdbx_strand_id
1 'polypeptide(L)'
;MFEVAEIPRKISKQQYREEVPKLREKLLFAVKDERKRAVVIVVSGLDGAGKGETVNLINEWLDPRYLRTRSMRTPTDEELARPRMYRFWRALPPKGRSAVFFGSWYSKPMADRIAGRITDTEYDQALQRIRRFEKMLVDEGVVLLKLWFHLSKKQQKKRLKELEKDKKTRWRVSKKDWQGYESRD
;
A
#
# COMPACT_ATOMS: atom_id res chain seq x y z
N MET A 1 -15.88 9.42 -6.48
CA MET A 1 -14.42 9.23 -6.64
C MET A 1 -14.03 7.78 -6.95
N PHE A 2 -14.53 6.78 -6.21
CA PHE A 2 -14.21 5.36 -6.49
C PHE A 2 -14.95 4.74 -7.68
N GLU A 3 -16.08 5.31 -8.10
CA GLU A 3 -16.84 4.85 -9.28
C GLU A 3 -15.99 4.76 -10.55
N VAL A 4 -15.07 5.70 -10.76
CA VAL A 4 -14.14 5.67 -11.89
C VAL A 4 -13.17 4.49 -11.80
N ALA A 5 -12.78 4.10 -10.59
CA ALA A 5 -11.92 2.94 -10.35
C ALA A 5 -12.66 1.59 -10.51
N GLU A 6 -13.98 1.59 -10.49
CA GLU A 6 -14.80 0.39 -10.73
C GLU A 6 -15.02 0.11 -12.22
N ILE A 7 -14.78 1.10 -13.09
CA ILE A 7 -14.87 0.93 -14.55
C ILE A 7 -13.84 -0.13 -14.98
N PRO A 8 -14.29 -1.25 -15.59
CA PRO A 8 -13.41 -2.36 -15.91
C PRO A 8 -12.44 -1.97 -17.03
N ARG A 9 -11.24 -1.55 -16.64
CA ARG A 9 -10.11 -1.32 -17.56
C ARG A 9 -9.31 -2.62 -17.65
N LYS A 10 -9.40 -3.30 -18.80
CA LYS A 10 -8.62 -4.50 -19.09
C LYS A 10 -7.75 -4.23 -20.32
N ILE A 11 -6.50 -4.66 -20.24
CA ILE A 11 -5.59 -4.70 -21.38
C ILE A 11 -5.41 -6.15 -21.83
N SER A 12 -5.15 -6.35 -23.12
CA SER A 12 -4.89 -7.69 -23.64
C SER A 12 -3.56 -8.22 -23.10
N LYS A 13 -3.39 -9.55 -23.06
CA LYS A 13 -2.12 -10.18 -22.65
C LYS A 13 -0.96 -9.76 -23.56
N GLN A 14 -1.25 -9.56 -24.84
CA GLN A 14 -0.26 -9.09 -25.82
C GLN A 14 0.20 -7.67 -25.48
N GLN A 15 -0.73 -6.73 -25.33
CA GLN A 15 -0.42 -5.34 -24.99
C GLN A 15 0.35 -5.25 -23.66
N TYR A 16 -0.04 -6.04 -22.66
CA TYR A 16 0.70 -6.09 -21.39
C TYR A 16 2.16 -6.53 -21.58
N ARG A 17 2.41 -7.58 -22.38
CA ARG A 17 3.76 -8.08 -22.66
C ARG A 17 4.61 -7.08 -23.44
N GLU A 18 4.00 -6.30 -24.32
CA GLU A 18 4.68 -5.26 -25.11
C GLU A 18 5.03 -4.02 -24.27
N GLU A 19 4.16 -3.60 -23.35
CA GLU A 19 4.34 -2.37 -22.57
C GLU A 19 5.19 -2.56 -21.31
N VAL A 20 5.16 -3.75 -20.67
CA VAL A 20 5.89 -4.02 -19.43
C VAL A 20 7.39 -3.73 -19.52
N PRO A 21 8.13 -4.19 -20.56
CA PRO A 21 9.56 -3.91 -20.66
C PRO A 21 9.86 -2.41 -20.73
N LYS A 22 9.07 -1.65 -21.49
CA LYS A 22 9.20 -0.19 -21.64
C LYS A 22 8.97 0.53 -20.31
N LEU A 23 7.93 0.12 -19.57
CA LEU A 23 7.62 0.70 -18.26
C LEU A 23 8.68 0.34 -17.21
N ARG A 24 9.20 -0.89 -17.24
CA ARG A 24 10.29 -1.32 -16.36
C ARG A 24 11.54 -0.48 -16.60
N GLU A 25 11.92 -0.26 -17.85
CA GLU A 25 13.06 0.59 -18.20
C GLU A 25 12.87 2.02 -17.68
N LYS A 26 11.72 2.64 -17.96
CA LYS A 26 11.39 3.99 -17.44
C LYS A 26 11.45 4.06 -15.91
N LEU A 27 10.96 3.02 -15.22
CA LEU A 27 11.04 2.97 -13.76
C LEU A 27 12.49 2.88 -13.27
N LEU A 28 13.34 2.09 -13.92
CA LEU A 28 14.76 1.98 -13.56
C LEU A 28 15.50 3.31 -13.73
N PHE A 29 15.22 4.05 -14.80
CA PHE A 29 15.76 5.40 -15.00
C PHE A 29 15.25 6.37 -13.94
N ALA A 30 13.93 6.40 -13.68
CA ALA A 30 13.37 7.26 -12.64
C ALA A 30 14.00 6.97 -11.26
N VAL A 31 14.13 5.70 -10.86
CA VAL A 31 14.76 5.33 -9.58
C VAL A 31 16.25 5.72 -9.54
N LYS A 32 16.94 5.65 -10.68
CA LYS A 32 18.34 6.10 -10.80
C LYS A 32 18.46 7.62 -10.61
N ASP A 33 17.58 8.40 -11.24
CA ASP A 33 17.59 9.86 -11.16
C ASP A 33 17.22 10.34 -9.74
N GLU A 34 16.38 9.57 -9.04
CA GLU A 34 15.98 9.82 -7.66
C GLU A 34 17.03 9.43 -6.60
N ARG A 35 18.24 9.00 -6.98
CA ARG A 35 19.28 8.56 -6.03
C ARG A 35 19.78 9.64 -5.04
N LYS A 36 19.39 10.90 -5.21
CA LYS A 36 19.68 11.97 -4.24
C LYS A 36 18.58 12.14 -3.19
N ARG A 37 17.39 11.57 -3.43
CA ARG A 37 16.21 11.69 -2.58
C ARG A 37 15.85 10.36 -1.94
N ALA A 38 15.10 10.42 -0.85
CA ALA A 38 14.46 9.25 -0.28
C ALA A 38 13.12 9.05 -0.99
N VAL A 39 12.79 7.83 -1.42
CA VAL A 39 11.50 7.52 -2.06
C VAL A 39 10.67 6.65 -1.14
N VAL A 40 9.44 7.06 -0.84
CA VAL A 40 8.51 6.33 0.01
C VAL A 40 7.26 5.99 -0.79
N ILE A 41 6.99 4.69 -0.92
CA ILE A 41 5.85 4.17 -1.67
C ILE A 41 4.87 3.54 -0.68
N VAL A 42 3.76 4.19 -0.40
CA VAL A 42 2.68 3.66 0.43
C VAL A 42 1.73 2.84 -0.44
N VAL A 43 1.60 1.55 -0.16
CA VAL A 43 0.66 0.65 -0.82
C VAL A 43 -0.48 0.33 0.13
N SER A 44 -1.67 0.81 -0.19
CA SER A 44 -2.91 0.63 0.58
C SER A 44 -4.05 0.23 -0.34
N GLY A 45 -5.17 -0.20 0.21
CA GLY A 45 -6.31 -0.65 -0.60
C GLY A 45 -7.03 -1.84 0.03
N LEU A 46 -8.00 -2.35 -0.71
CA LEU A 46 -8.85 -3.45 -0.29
C LEU A 46 -8.12 -4.78 -0.30
N ASP A 47 -8.58 -5.71 0.53
CA ASP A 47 -8.01 -7.05 0.58
C ASP A 47 -8.41 -7.85 -0.65
N GLY A 48 -7.45 -8.63 -1.15
CA GLY A 48 -7.55 -9.27 -2.46
C GLY A 48 -7.35 -8.33 -3.66
N ALA A 49 -7.16 -7.02 -3.49
CA ALA A 49 -7.09 -6.07 -4.62
C ALA A 49 -5.82 -6.11 -5.48
N GLY A 50 -4.86 -7.01 -5.17
CA GLY A 50 -3.62 -7.14 -5.95
C GLY A 50 -2.43 -6.38 -5.36
N LYS A 51 -2.56 -5.79 -4.16
CA LYS A 51 -1.51 -5.04 -3.47
C LYS A 51 -0.19 -5.83 -3.40
N GLY A 52 -0.28 -7.10 -2.97
CA GLY A 52 0.89 -7.95 -2.75
C GLY A 52 1.60 -8.30 -4.06
N GLU A 53 0.84 -8.59 -5.11
CA GLU A 53 1.36 -8.86 -6.45
C GLU A 53 2.10 -7.63 -7.01
N THR A 54 1.58 -6.42 -6.82
CA THR A 54 2.30 -5.21 -7.24
C THR A 54 3.56 -4.98 -6.42
N VAL A 55 3.55 -5.19 -5.10
CA VAL A 55 4.77 -5.09 -4.29
C VAL A 55 5.82 -6.12 -4.72
N ASN A 56 5.41 -7.34 -5.03
CA ASN A 56 6.31 -8.36 -5.54
C ASN A 56 6.91 -7.96 -6.90
N LEU A 57 6.10 -7.40 -7.80
CA LEU A 57 6.58 -6.89 -9.10
C LEU A 57 7.62 -5.78 -8.93
N ILE A 58 7.38 -4.83 -8.01
CA ILE A 58 8.35 -3.77 -7.70
C ILE A 58 9.65 -4.36 -7.15
N ASN A 59 9.57 -5.34 -6.24
CA ASN A 59 10.76 -6.02 -5.70
C ASN A 59 11.51 -6.85 -6.75
N GLU A 60 10.82 -7.41 -7.74
CA GLU A 60 11.44 -8.15 -8.85
C GLU A 60 12.17 -7.21 -9.81
N TRP A 61 11.63 -6.01 -10.03
CA TRP A 61 12.18 -5.08 -11.00
C TRP A 61 13.33 -4.25 -10.45
N LEU A 62 13.32 -3.93 -9.16
CA LEU A 62 14.28 -3.03 -8.53
C LEU A 62 15.33 -3.77 -7.71
N ASP A 63 16.53 -3.19 -7.65
CA ASP A 63 17.65 -3.77 -6.91
C ASP A 63 17.39 -3.73 -5.38
N PRO A 64 17.46 -4.88 -4.68
CA PRO A 64 17.14 -4.99 -3.25
C PRO A 64 18.13 -4.25 -2.33
N ARG A 65 19.28 -3.79 -2.85
CA ARG A 65 20.22 -2.93 -2.09
C ARG A 65 19.65 -1.53 -1.87
N TYR A 66 18.84 -1.06 -2.81
CA TYR A 66 18.27 0.30 -2.80
C TYR A 66 16.79 0.30 -2.45
N LEU A 67 16.12 -0.85 -2.47
CA LEU A 67 14.71 -1.00 -2.12
C LEU A 67 14.53 -1.87 -0.86
N ARG A 68 13.72 -1.38 0.09
CA ARG A 68 13.26 -2.18 1.23
C ARG A 68 11.74 -2.18 1.35
N THR A 69 11.14 -3.36 1.43
CA THR A 69 9.72 -3.49 1.75
C THR A 69 9.53 -3.55 3.27
N ARG A 70 8.67 -2.69 3.80
CA ARG A 70 8.28 -2.60 5.21
C ARG A 70 6.84 -3.06 5.36
N SER A 71 6.66 -4.24 5.97
CA SER A 71 5.34 -4.77 6.31
C SER A 71 4.95 -4.30 7.70
N MET A 72 4.01 -3.35 7.78
CA MET A 72 3.57 -2.76 9.03
C MET A 72 2.35 -3.52 9.55
N ARG A 73 2.60 -4.53 10.37
CA ARG A 73 1.55 -5.35 11.01
C ARG A 73 1.14 -4.75 12.36
N THR A 74 0.54 -5.57 13.23
CA THR A 74 0.29 -5.23 14.63
C THR A 74 1.55 -4.62 15.27
N PRO A 75 1.44 -3.50 16.00
CA PRO A 75 2.54 -2.94 16.77
C PRO A 75 3.11 -3.96 17.76
N THR A 76 4.43 -3.96 17.93
CA THR A 76 5.11 -4.66 19.03
C THR A 76 4.97 -3.87 20.33
N ASP A 77 5.24 -4.50 21.47
CA ASP A 77 5.20 -3.84 22.77
C ASP A 77 6.14 -2.62 22.83
N GLU A 78 7.31 -2.72 22.19
CA GLU A 78 8.27 -1.63 22.06
C GLU A 78 7.69 -0.41 21.30
N GLU A 79 6.88 -0.67 20.29
CA GLU A 79 6.23 0.38 19.49
C GLU A 79 4.99 0.94 20.18
N LEU A 80 4.28 0.13 20.97
CA LEU A 80 3.15 0.56 21.81
C LEU A 80 3.59 1.44 22.97
N ALA A 81 4.80 1.22 23.49
CA ALA A 81 5.42 2.05 24.52
C ALA A 81 5.85 3.44 24.01
N ARG A 82 5.64 3.77 22.73
CA ARG A 82 6.06 5.04 22.11
C ARG A 82 4.92 5.71 21.35
N PRO A 83 5.05 7.02 21.02
CA PRO A 83 4.08 7.68 20.17
C PRO A 83 3.91 6.93 18.86
N ARG A 84 2.66 6.77 18.41
CA ARG A 84 2.30 5.93 17.27
C ARG A 84 3.13 6.17 15.99
N MET A 85 3.55 7.41 15.74
CA MET A 85 4.33 7.74 14.54
C MET A 85 5.78 7.23 14.59
N TYR A 86 6.31 6.92 15.77
CA TYR A 86 7.68 6.44 15.97
C TYR A 86 8.06 5.30 15.03
N ARG A 87 7.21 4.28 14.91
CA ARG A 87 7.49 3.11 14.07
C ARG A 87 7.61 3.44 12.59
N PHE A 88 6.85 4.42 12.10
CA PHE A 88 6.92 4.85 10.71
C PHE A 88 8.19 5.66 10.47
N TRP A 89 8.53 6.56 11.39
CA TRP A 89 9.79 7.31 11.37
C TRP A 89 11.01 6.39 11.33
N ARG A 90 11.06 5.39 12.20
CA ARG A 90 12.15 4.38 12.24
C ARG A 90 12.26 3.56 10.95
N ALA A 91 11.17 3.42 10.21
CA ALA A 91 11.11 2.63 9.00
C ALA A 91 11.43 3.41 7.71
N LEU A 92 11.51 4.75 7.79
CA LEU A 92 11.82 5.60 6.63
C LEU A 92 13.19 5.25 6.02
N PRO A 93 13.32 5.29 4.69
CA PRO A 93 14.59 5.06 4.03
C PRO A 93 15.49 6.30 4.13
N PRO A 94 16.82 6.12 4.17
CA PRO A 94 17.75 7.23 3.99
C PRO A 94 17.68 7.77 2.54
N LYS A 95 18.27 8.94 2.30
CA LYS A 95 18.44 9.50 0.94
C LYS A 95 19.16 8.50 0.04
N GLY A 96 18.73 8.44 -1.22
CA GLY A 96 19.21 7.48 -2.22
C GLY A 96 18.67 6.06 -2.08
N ARG A 97 17.73 5.83 -1.14
CA ARG A 97 17.03 4.57 -1.00
C ARG A 97 15.51 4.75 -1.09
N SER A 98 14.86 3.65 -1.42
CA SER A 98 13.42 3.53 -1.56
C SER A 98 12.85 2.59 -0.50
N ALA A 99 11.68 2.90 0.02
CA ALA A 99 10.93 2.00 0.88
C ALA A 99 9.48 1.84 0.39
N VAL A 100 9.03 0.59 0.32
CA VAL A 100 7.61 0.25 0.06
C VAL A 100 6.96 -0.09 1.39
N PHE A 101 5.94 0.67 1.78
CA PHE A 101 5.14 0.44 2.98
C PHE A 101 3.90 -0.38 2.63
N PHE A 102 3.87 -1.63 3.10
CA PHE A 102 2.70 -2.51 3.05
C PHE A 102 2.01 -2.46 4.42
N GLY A 103 0.96 -1.64 4.51
CA GLY A 103 0.48 -1.10 5.78
C GLY A 103 1.21 0.20 6.11
N SER A 104 0.47 1.19 6.63
CA SER A 104 0.97 2.57 6.74
C SER A 104 0.32 3.32 7.91
N TRP A 105 0.69 4.59 8.05
CA TRP A 105 0.06 5.50 8.99
C TRP A 105 -1.44 5.73 8.73
N TYR A 106 -1.99 5.30 7.59
CA TYR A 106 -3.43 5.30 7.32
C TYR A 106 -4.17 4.10 7.93
N SER A 107 -3.49 2.99 8.17
CA SER A 107 -4.15 1.71 8.45
C SER A 107 -4.97 1.71 9.74
N LYS A 108 -4.41 2.21 10.86
CA LYS A 108 -5.11 2.20 12.15
C LYS A 108 -6.34 3.12 12.21
N PRO A 109 -6.27 4.42 11.83
CA PRO A 109 -7.43 5.32 11.84
C PRO A 109 -8.55 4.79 10.98
N MET A 110 -8.21 4.26 9.80
CA MET A 110 -9.19 3.67 8.90
C MET A 110 -9.86 2.45 9.53
N ALA A 111 -9.08 1.51 10.08
CA ALA A 111 -9.62 0.33 10.75
C ALA A 111 -10.43 0.67 12.01
N ASP A 112 -10.01 1.68 12.77
CA ASP A 112 -10.72 2.14 13.97
C ASP A 112 -12.04 2.83 13.59
N ARG A 113 -12.06 3.64 12.52
CA ARG A 113 -13.27 4.31 12.03
C ARG A 113 -14.30 3.32 11.51
N ILE A 114 -13.86 2.31 10.73
CA ILE A 114 -14.73 1.23 10.21
C ILE A 114 -15.32 0.42 11.37
N ALA A 115 -14.52 0.14 12.40
CA ALA A 115 -14.97 -0.62 13.56
C ALA A 115 -15.74 0.20 14.60
N GLY A 116 -16.02 1.48 14.34
CA GLY A 116 -16.71 2.37 15.29
C GLY A 116 -15.94 2.66 16.58
N ARG A 117 -14.61 2.45 16.60
CA ARG A 117 -13.75 2.68 17.77
C ARG A 117 -13.37 4.15 17.98
N ILE A 118 -13.53 4.97 16.94
CA ILE A 118 -13.28 6.41 16.97
C ILE A 118 -14.40 7.14 16.24
N THR A 119 -14.65 8.37 16.68
CA THR A 119 -15.59 9.32 16.08
C THR A 119 -15.04 9.90 14.76
N ASP A 120 -15.93 10.55 14.00
CA ASP A 120 -15.52 11.31 12.80
C ASP A 120 -14.50 12.40 13.12
N THR A 121 -14.72 13.15 14.21
CA THR A 121 -13.80 14.19 14.66
C THR A 121 -12.42 13.63 14.97
N GLU A 122 -12.32 12.50 15.68
CA GLU A 122 -11.04 11.86 15.97
C GLU A 122 -10.35 11.32 14.73
N TYR A 123 -11.13 10.81 13.77
CA TYR A 123 -10.63 10.36 12.47
C TYR A 123 -10.05 11.54 11.68
N ASP A 124 -10.74 12.67 11.61
CA ASP A 124 -10.27 13.88 10.94
C ASP A 124 -9.00 14.43 11.59
N GLN A 125 -8.94 14.47 12.92
CA GLN A 125 -7.72 14.83 13.64
C GLN A 125 -6.55 13.87 13.31
N ALA A 126 -6.82 12.57 13.17
CA ALA A 126 -5.81 11.61 12.74
C ALA A 126 -5.32 11.88 11.32
N LEU A 127 -6.23 12.22 10.39
CA LEU A 127 -5.87 12.61 9.02
C LEU A 127 -5.07 13.91 8.99
N GLN A 128 -5.39 14.90 9.83
CA GLN A 128 -4.60 16.12 9.95
C GLN A 128 -3.17 15.83 10.44
N ARG A 129 -3.00 14.96 11.44
CA ARG A 129 -1.67 14.53 11.91
C ARG A 129 -0.88 13.83 10.79
N ILE A 130 -1.53 12.99 9.99
CA ILE A 130 -0.93 12.34 8.82
C ILE A 130 -0.48 13.38 7.79
N ARG A 131 -1.35 14.34 7.44
CA ARG A 131 -1.01 15.41 6.48
C ARG A 131 0.19 16.22 6.95
N ARG A 132 0.28 16.55 8.25
CA ARG A 132 1.44 17.26 8.82
C ARG A 132 2.73 16.45 8.69
N PHE A 133 2.67 15.16 9.00
CA PHE A 133 3.81 14.26 8.85
C PHE A 133 4.26 14.17 7.38
N GLU A 134 3.34 13.94 6.45
CA GLU A 134 3.65 13.87 5.03
C GLU A 134 4.19 15.18 4.46
N LYS A 135 3.62 16.32 4.88
CA LYS A 135 4.12 17.64 4.49
C LYS A 135 5.59 17.81 4.87
N MET A 136 5.93 17.50 6.13
CA MET A 136 7.31 17.59 6.59
C MET A 136 8.25 16.65 5.81
N LEU A 137 7.82 15.44 5.44
CA LEU A 137 8.63 14.58 4.57
C LEU A 137 8.89 15.20 3.20
N VAL A 138 7.85 15.75 2.57
CA VAL A 138 7.96 16.37 1.24
C VAL A 138 8.81 17.65 1.32
N ASP A 139 8.66 18.45 2.37
CA ASP A 139 9.47 19.65 2.62
C ASP A 139 10.97 19.29 2.77
N GLU A 140 11.30 18.11 3.31
CA GLU A 140 12.66 17.54 3.40
C GLU A 140 13.15 16.87 2.09
N GLY A 141 12.36 16.93 1.02
CA GLY A 141 12.69 16.39 -0.30
C GLY A 141 12.43 14.90 -0.48
N VAL A 142 11.60 14.27 0.37
CA VAL A 142 11.15 12.89 0.19
C VAL A 142 10.13 12.83 -0.96
N VAL A 143 10.35 11.90 -1.89
CA VAL A 143 9.35 11.58 -2.92
C VAL A 143 8.33 10.63 -2.31
N LEU A 144 7.12 11.13 -2.03
CA LEU A 144 6.05 10.35 -1.43
C LEU A 144 5.01 9.93 -2.47
N LEU A 145 4.94 8.62 -2.75
CA LEU A 145 3.96 7.99 -3.64
C LEU A 145 2.91 7.25 -2.79
N LYS A 146 1.62 7.52 -3.02
CA LYS A 146 0.51 6.89 -2.29
C LYS A 146 -0.42 6.17 -3.27
N LEU A 147 -0.42 4.85 -3.20
CA LEU A 147 -1.19 3.98 -4.10
C LEU A 147 -2.36 3.34 -3.34
N TRP A 148 -3.57 3.55 -3.84
CA TRP A 148 -4.77 2.90 -3.33
C TRP A 148 -5.33 1.89 -4.34
N PHE A 149 -5.39 0.63 -3.95
CA PHE A 149 -5.93 -0.46 -4.74
C PHE A 149 -7.41 -0.64 -4.43
N HIS A 150 -8.25 -0.33 -5.41
CA HIS A 150 -9.70 -0.44 -5.29
C HIS A 150 -10.26 -1.57 -6.16
N LEU A 151 -11.32 -2.21 -5.67
CA LEU A 151 -12.14 -3.18 -6.38
C LEU A 151 -13.59 -2.98 -5.97
N SER A 152 -14.49 -3.08 -6.95
CA SER A 152 -15.93 -3.18 -6.66
C SER A 152 -16.21 -4.39 -5.77
N LYS A 153 -17.31 -4.33 -5.00
CA LYS A 153 -17.73 -5.44 -4.11
C LYS A 153 -17.83 -6.76 -4.88
N LYS A 154 -18.38 -6.73 -6.10
CA LYS A 154 -18.48 -7.90 -6.99
C LYS A 154 -17.11 -8.46 -7.41
N GLN A 155 -16.17 -7.61 -7.81
CA GLN A 155 -14.83 -8.04 -8.22
C GLN A 155 -14.02 -8.58 -7.04
N GLN A 156 -14.11 -7.94 -5.87
CA GLN A 156 -13.42 -8.40 -4.67
C GLN A 156 -13.90 -9.80 -4.27
N LYS A 157 -15.22 -10.03 -4.19
CA LYS A 157 -15.81 -11.35 -3.89
C LYS A 157 -15.33 -12.41 -4.88
N LYS A 158 -15.34 -12.09 -6.18
CA LYS A 158 -14.86 -13.01 -7.22
C LYS A 158 -13.41 -13.40 -6.99
N ARG A 159 -12.54 -12.42 -6.73
CA ARG A 159 -11.11 -12.64 -6.54
C ARG A 159 -10.79 -13.42 -5.26
N LEU A 160 -11.48 -13.13 -4.15
CA LEU A 160 -11.32 -13.90 -2.91
C LEU A 160 -11.67 -15.38 -3.13
N LYS A 161 -12.79 -15.66 -3.81
CA LYS A 161 -13.18 -17.04 -4.15
C LYS A 161 -12.18 -17.73 -5.08
N GLU A 162 -11.65 -17.02 -6.08
CA GLU A 162 -10.64 -17.57 -6.99
C GLU A 162 -9.35 -17.95 -6.25
N LEU A 163 -8.88 -17.09 -5.35
CA LEU A 163 -7.69 -17.34 -4.53
C LEU A 163 -7.92 -18.51 -3.56
N GLU A 164 -9.09 -18.61 -2.95
CA GLU A 164 -9.41 -19.69 -1.99
C GLU A 164 -9.55 -21.06 -2.66
N LYS A 165 -10.02 -21.08 -3.91
CA LYS A 165 -10.20 -22.32 -4.70
C LYS A 165 -8.88 -22.97 -5.08
N ASP A 166 -7.83 -22.19 -5.34
CA ASP A 166 -6.53 -22.71 -5.78
C ASP A 166 -5.61 -23.04 -4.59
N LYS A 167 -5.09 -24.27 -4.56
CA LYS A 167 -4.16 -24.77 -3.53
C LYS A 167 -2.92 -23.90 -3.38
N LYS A 168 -2.43 -23.29 -4.45
CA LYS A 168 -1.20 -22.47 -4.44
C LYS A 168 -1.41 -21.07 -3.86
N THR A 169 -2.65 -20.58 -3.85
CA THR A 169 -2.98 -19.20 -3.47
C THR A 169 -3.93 -19.09 -2.29
N ARG A 170 -4.55 -20.20 -1.84
CA ARG A 170 -5.47 -20.24 -0.69
C ARG A 170 -4.92 -19.60 0.57
N TRP A 171 -3.62 -19.78 0.87
CA TRP A 171 -2.97 -19.21 2.05
C TRP A 171 -3.00 -17.68 2.10
N ARG A 172 -3.28 -17.00 0.98
CA ARG A 172 -3.39 -15.54 0.87
C ARG A 172 -4.74 -15.01 1.36
N VAL A 173 -5.73 -15.87 1.59
CA VAL A 173 -7.06 -15.49 2.06
C VAL A 173 -7.23 -15.96 3.50
N SER A 174 -7.58 -15.02 4.36
CA SER A 174 -7.84 -15.22 5.78
C SER A 174 -9.28 -14.89 6.13
N LYS A 175 -9.74 -15.33 7.30
CA LYS A 175 -11.07 -14.98 7.82
C LYS A 175 -11.28 -13.46 7.92
N LYS A 176 -10.21 -12.70 8.20
CA LYS A 176 -10.27 -11.23 8.28
C LYS A 176 -10.57 -10.59 6.94
N ASP A 177 -10.13 -11.19 5.82
CA ASP A 177 -10.39 -10.65 4.49
C ASP A 177 -11.88 -10.75 4.13
N TRP A 178 -12.54 -11.83 4.56
CA TRP A 178 -13.99 -12.00 4.41
C TRP A 178 -14.79 -11.04 5.31
N GLN A 179 -14.38 -10.87 6.58
CA GLN A 179 -14.97 -9.89 7.48
C GLN A 179 -14.82 -8.44 6.96
N GLY A 180 -13.65 -8.13 6.40
CA GLY A 180 -13.38 -6.86 5.75
C GLY A 180 -14.21 -6.64 4.47
N TYR A 181 -14.62 -7.71 3.79
CA TYR A 181 -15.56 -7.64 2.66
C TYR A 181 -17.01 -7.43 3.12
N GLU A 182 -17.45 -8.12 4.18
CA GLU A 182 -18.81 -8.06 4.72
C GLU A 182 -19.13 -6.71 5.34
N SER A 183 -18.17 -6.09 6.02
CA SER A 183 -18.31 -4.75 6.62
C SER A 183 -18.41 -3.59 5.62
N ARG A 184 -18.38 -3.88 4.31
CA ARG A 184 -18.58 -2.91 3.22
C ARG A 184 -20.05 -2.86 2.82
N ASP A 185 -20.92 -2.43 3.72
CA ASP A 185 -22.31 -2.08 3.38
C ASP A 185 -22.46 -0.56 3.26
#